data_AF-A0A1Q7CXN0-F1
#
_entry.id   AF-A0A1Q7CXN0-F1
#
_cell.length_a   1.000
_cell.length_b   1.000
_cell.length_c   1.000
_cell.angle_alpha   90.00
_cell.angle_beta   90.00
_cell.angle_gamma   90.00
#
_symmetry.space_group_name_H-M   'P 1'
#
loop_
_entity.id
_entity.type
_entity.pdbx_description
1 polymer ?
#
loop_
_entity_poly.entity_id
_entity_poly.type
_entity_poly.pdbx_seq_one_letter_code
_entity_poly.pdbx_strand_id
1 'polypeptide(L)'
;MHFSWQVSFFIAILSFIAIINSSYAYGITNEARIEINAPFSIAINPNTNIVYVEHPDVTFQQGIISVINGSSNNSITDIQTNLPQSSIVLNPVTNMLYFGYTNVNDYIAVINGSTNKIVNSIQIFQQAPHLTINPSTNKLYVTDYEDDHGIIDVIDGFTNNVTKVRIPNHPFTIEVNPSTNKLYLGVYTGNQTGLVYEIDGSTHKIVDKIPMPYDSINGLMVNPRTNFLYVADGGHRLLCDSCRNECQNGFVHIIDLTTKKFIANSTVVSPGSFSINPNTGTVYVSSSAYCRTTTALDGNSGKVLYTISNSTWAVVNPITNRVYLSHYYDNNISVFSDVETKSKLNSPWAQFKSGISTNDIKCDQGFVLIIKNSDNSPACVKPQTAQKLVERGWGVLKEQMVWFVYNPIACQLTPWAEAFTNLTMGFIPERTEIDGYFKDQGITVLDARIWSIQSQASYPKCGNPLGNTFYYFLVPQNDTSKMIELGFKAVDEKEVQGSEILLPNITNTEQKIWFQYFVNECQQTPWAKEFANTTMSYIPERMKIDEYFKDQGITIFDARELIYLIETHAVNCASPLNKESPNKESTNGVFYYFLVSTSDTDKMTSLGYKKVNNVPTYAKSVK
;
A
#
# COMPACT_ATOMS: atom_id res chain seq x y z
N MET A 1 -53.98 13.21 6.53
CA MET A 1 -53.18 12.35 7.43
C MET A 1 -53.01 10.89 6.97
N HIS A 2 -53.56 10.46 5.83
CA HIS A 2 -53.35 9.08 5.31
C HIS A 2 -52.25 8.93 4.24
N PHE A 3 -51.62 10.02 3.80
CA PHE A 3 -50.63 9.98 2.70
C PHE A 3 -49.16 9.89 3.16
N SER A 4 -48.82 10.18 4.43
CA SER A 4 -47.41 10.13 4.88
C SER A 4 -46.94 8.75 5.35
N TRP A 5 -47.86 7.84 5.65
CA TRP A 5 -47.52 6.46 6.06
C TRP A 5 -47.11 5.59 4.88
N GLN A 6 -47.72 5.77 3.70
CA GLN A 6 -47.35 4.99 2.50
C GLN A 6 -45.99 5.40 1.92
N VAL A 7 -45.64 6.69 1.97
CA VAL A 7 -44.32 7.17 1.51
C VAL A 7 -43.20 6.66 2.43
N SER A 8 -43.42 6.63 3.74
CA SER A 8 -42.44 6.09 4.70
C SER A 8 -42.24 4.57 4.56
N PHE A 9 -43.31 3.83 4.22
CA PHE A 9 -43.24 2.39 3.97
C PHE A 9 -42.56 2.05 2.64
N PHE A 10 -42.79 2.85 1.58
CA PHE A 10 -42.12 2.69 0.29
C PHE A 10 -40.63 3.06 0.33
N ILE A 11 -40.24 4.09 1.10
CA ILE A 11 -38.83 4.46 1.30
C ILE A 11 -38.10 3.37 2.09
N ALA A 12 -38.75 2.75 3.09
CA ALA A 12 -38.19 1.64 3.86
C ALA A 12 -38.01 0.35 3.02
N ILE A 13 -38.91 0.08 2.08
CA ILE A 13 -38.80 -1.06 1.16
C ILE A 13 -37.71 -0.80 0.10
N LEU A 14 -37.57 0.42 -0.41
CA LEU A 14 -36.51 0.80 -1.35
C LEU A 14 -35.12 0.77 -0.71
N SER A 15 -34.97 1.15 0.56
CA SER A 15 -33.69 1.02 1.28
C SER A 15 -33.34 -0.43 1.62
N PHE A 16 -34.33 -1.29 1.93
CA PHE A 16 -34.11 -2.73 2.08
C PHE A 16 -33.69 -3.41 0.76
N ILE A 17 -34.33 -3.05 -0.35
CA ILE A 17 -33.98 -3.57 -1.69
C ILE A 17 -32.61 -3.05 -2.16
N ALA A 18 -32.22 -1.82 -1.82
CA ALA A 18 -30.89 -1.28 -2.12
C ALA A 18 -29.77 -1.99 -1.34
N ILE A 19 -30.01 -2.37 -0.08
CA ILE A 19 -29.03 -3.11 0.74
C ILE A 19 -28.87 -4.54 0.20
N ILE A 20 -29.99 -5.22 -0.12
CA ILE A 20 -29.96 -6.56 -0.73
C ILE A 20 -29.26 -6.51 -2.11
N ASN A 21 -29.54 -5.50 -2.94
CA ASN A 21 -28.87 -5.35 -4.25
C ASN A 21 -27.37 -5.02 -4.13
N SER A 22 -26.92 -4.36 -3.05
CA SER A 22 -25.49 -4.05 -2.87
C SER A 22 -24.64 -5.28 -2.55
N SER A 23 -25.15 -6.23 -1.77
CA SER A 23 -24.46 -7.49 -1.47
C SER A 23 -24.45 -8.46 -2.66
N TYR A 24 -25.51 -8.47 -3.48
CA TYR A 24 -25.52 -9.22 -4.75
C TYR A 24 -24.63 -8.60 -5.82
N ALA A 25 -24.45 -7.27 -5.84
CA ALA A 25 -23.55 -6.60 -6.79
C ALA A 25 -22.06 -6.96 -6.60
N TYR A 26 -21.68 -7.41 -5.40
CA TYR A 26 -20.34 -7.94 -5.10
C TYR A 26 -20.27 -9.47 -5.07
N GLY A 27 -21.35 -10.18 -5.43
CA GLY A 27 -21.35 -11.64 -5.56
C GLY A 27 -21.30 -12.43 -4.25
N ILE A 28 -21.71 -11.83 -3.12
CA ILE A 28 -21.79 -12.53 -1.84
C ILE A 28 -22.92 -13.55 -1.90
N THR A 29 -22.55 -14.83 -2.05
CA THR A 29 -23.49 -15.95 -1.95
C THR A 29 -23.41 -16.55 -0.54
N ASN A 30 -24.51 -16.48 0.21
CA ASN A 30 -24.64 -17.24 1.45
C ASN A 30 -24.53 -18.72 1.16
N GLU A 31 -23.51 -19.37 1.72
CA GLU A 31 -23.27 -20.80 1.55
C GLU A 31 -24.01 -21.62 2.62
N ALA A 32 -24.01 -21.14 3.86
CA ALA A 32 -24.61 -21.84 4.98
C ALA A 32 -24.99 -20.90 6.13
N ARG A 33 -25.90 -21.37 6.98
CA ARG A 33 -26.24 -20.80 8.28
C ARG A 33 -26.09 -21.90 9.32
N ILE A 34 -25.35 -21.62 10.39
CA ILE A 34 -25.11 -22.56 11.50
C ILE A 34 -25.84 -22.01 12.73
N GLU A 35 -26.81 -22.77 13.25
CA GLU A 35 -27.53 -22.37 14.46
C GLU A 35 -26.67 -22.62 15.70
N ILE A 36 -26.32 -21.55 16.42
CA ILE A 36 -25.57 -21.59 17.69
C ILE A 36 -26.12 -20.47 18.54
N ASN A 37 -26.47 -20.75 19.80
CA ASN A 37 -27.02 -19.72 20.69
C ASN A 37 -25.95 -18.69 21.05
N ALA A 38 -26.21 -17.39 20.86
CA ALA A 38 -25.32 -16.30 21.28
C ALA A 38 -23.81 -16.48 20.96
N PRO A 39 -23.43 -16.73 19.69
CA PRO A 39 -22.03 -16.93 19.31
C PRO A 39 -21.25 -15.63 19.52
N PHE A 40 -20.12 -15.73 20.22
CA PHE A 40 -19.36 -14.56 20.68
C PHE A 40 -17.99 -14.47 20.01
N SER A 41 -17.13 -15.47 20.19
CA SER A 41 -15.80 -15.54 19.57
C SER A 41 -15.70 -16.74 18.62
N ILE A 42 -15.00 -16.57 17.50
CA ILE A 42 -14.74 -17.65 16.55
C ILE A 42 -13.22 -17.79 16.38
N ALA A 43 -12.71 -19.01 16.32
CA ALA A 43 -11.34 -19.32 15.92
C ALA A 43 -11.35 -20.40 14.84
N ILE A 44 -10.45 -20.34 13.87
CA ILE A 44 -10.43 -21.29 12.75
C ILE A 44 -9.02 -21.84 12.60
N ASN A 45 -8.91 -23.17 12.52
CA ASN A 45 -7.69 -23.80 12.04
C ASN A 45 -7.77 -23.98 10.53
N PRO A 46 -7.12 -23.12 9.71
CA PRO A 46 -7.16 -23.25 8.26
C PRO A 46 -6.55 -24.57 7.76
N ASN A 47 -5.56 -25.13 8.47
CA ASN A 47 -4.86 -26.35 8.07
C ASN A 47 -5.74 -27.61 8.21
N THR A 48 -6.63 -27.63 9.21
CA THR A 48 -7.56 -28.75 9.45
C THR A 48 -8.99 -28.46 8.98
N ASN A 49 -9.27 -27.22 8.58
CA ASN A 49 -10.59 -26.70 8.27
C ASN A 49 -11.61 -26.94 9.40
N ILE A 50 -11.16 -26.79 10.66
CA ILE A 50 -12.03 -26.87 11.84
C ILE A 50 -12.30 -25.47 12.37
N VAL A 51 -13.57 -25.21 12.69
CA VAL A 51 -14.06 -23.95 13.24
C VAL A 51 -14.47 -24.17 14.69
N TYR A 52 -14.00 -23.32 15.58
CA TYR A 52 -14.29 -23.33 17.00
C TYR A 52 -15.10 -22.09 17.32
N VAL A 53 -16.28 -22.29 17.89
CA VAL A 53 -17.21 -21.21 18.20
C VAL A 53 -17.44 -21.20 19.70
N GLU A 54 -17.04 -20.10 20.30
CA GLU A 54 -17.31 -19.80 21.69
C GLU A 54 -18.72 -19.21 21.82
N HIS A 55 -19.46 -19.74 22.78
CA HIS A 55 -20.79 -19.26 23.11
C HIS A 55 -21.18 -19.64 24.55
N PRO A 56 -22.18 -18.98 25.16
CA PRO A 56 -22.60 -19.34 26.51
C PRO A 56 -23.37 -20.66 26.53
N ASP A 57 -23.37 -21.30 27.68
CA ASP A 57 -24.30 -22.37 28.02
C ASP A 57 -25.73 -21.85 28.18
N VAL A 58 -26.68 -22.76 28.37
CA VAL A 58 -28.10 -22.39 28.53
C VAL A 58 -28.37 -21.52 29.76
N THR A 59 -27.47 -21.51 30.75
CA THR A 59 -27.61 -20.68 31.96
C THR A 59 -26.92 -19.32 31.84
N PHE A 60 -26.15 -19.08 30.77
CA PHE A 60 -25.29 -17.90 30.58
C PHE A 60 -24.24 -17.71 31.68
N GLN A 61 -23.91 -18.78 32.42
CA GLN A 61 -22.91 -18.72 33.49
C GLN A 61 -21.58 -19.34 33.07
N GLN A 62 -21.60 -20.21 32.07
CA GLN A 62 -20.42 -20.95 31.60
C GLN A 62 -20.31 -20.85 30.08
N GLY A 63 -19.10 -20.92 29.57
CA GLY A 63 -18.77 -20.96 28.16
C GLY A 63 -18.69 -22.40 27.65
N ILE A 64 -19.09 -22.56 26.40
CA ILE A 64 -18.97 -23.79 25.63
C ILE A 64 -18.24 -23.43 24.34
N ILE A 65 -17.38 -24.32 23.87
CA ILE A 65 -16.75 -24.20 22.55
C ILE A 65 -17.32 -25.30 21.66
N SER A 66 -18.22 -24.94 20.75
CA SER A 66 -18.67 -25.85 19.70
C SER A 66 -17.59 -26.02 18.64
N VAL A 67 -17.26 -27.26 18.34
CA VAL A 67 -16.31 -27.66 17.31
C VAL A 67 -17.08 -28.05 16.06
N ILE A 68 -16.79 -27.38 14.95
CA ILE A 68 -17.56 -27.49 13.70
C ILE A 68 -16.62 -27.92 12.58
N ASN A 69 -17.09 -28.85 11.75
CA ASN A 69 -16.40 -29.20 10.52
C ASN A 69 -16.60 -28.08 9.48
N GLY A 70 -15.53 -27.39 9.12
CA GLY A 70 -15.58 -26.27 8.18
C GLY A 70 -15.83 -26.67 6.72
N SER A 71 -15.93 -27.96 6.37
CA SER A 71 -16.34 -28.40 5.04
C SER A 71 -17.84 -28.67 4.97
N SER A 72 -18.40 -29.32 6.00
CA SER A 72 -19.83 -29.68 6.05
C SER A 72 -20.70 -28.69 6.81
N ASN A 73 -20.09 -27.79 7.59
CA ASN A 73 -20.76 -26.87 8.54
C ASN A 73 -21.54 -27.57 9.66
N ASN A 74 -21.27 -28.86 9.89
CA ASN A 74 -21.92 -29.64 10.95
C ASN A 74 -21.09 -29.60 12.24
N SER A 75 -21.78 -29.59 13.38
CA SER A 75 -21.15 -29.78 14.70
C SER A 75 -20.49 -31.17 14.77
N ILE A 76 -19.30 -31.20 15.37
CA ILE A 76 -18.52 -32.41 15.66
C ILE A 76 -18.71 -32.77 17.13
N THR A 77 -18.48 -31.81 18.03
CA THR A 77 -18.54 -31.98 19.48
C THR A 77 -18.53 -30.62 20.17
N ASP A 78 -18.82 -30.60 21.47
CA ASP A 78 -18.74 -29.42 22.32
C ASP A 78 -17.70 -29.61 23.42
N ILE A 79 -16.89 -28.58 23.67
CA ILE A 79 -15.90 -28.55 24.75
C ILE A 79 -16.48 -27.70 25.89
N GLN A 80 -16.71 -28.34 27.03
CA GLN A 80 -17.17 -27.65 28.24
C GLN A 80 -15.97 -26.97 28.91
N THR A 81 -15.92 -25.64 28.91
CA THR A 81 -14.82 -24.89 29.52
C THR A 81 -15.02 -24.73 31.04
N ASN A 82 -16.28 -24.77 31.49
CA ASN A 82 -16.70 -24.43 32.86
C ASN A 82 -16.20 -23.05 33.33
N LEU A 83 -15.94 -22.17 32.37
CA LEU A 83 -15.41 -20.83 32.54
C LEU A 83 -16.34 -19.84 31.86
N PRO A 84 -16.57 -18.63 32.39
CA PRO A 84 -17.39 -17.65 31.68
C PRO A 84 -16.84 -17.27 30.31
N GLN A 85 -17.72 -16.66 29.53
CA GLN A 85 -17.48 -16.32 28.13
C GLN A 85 -16.24 -15.46 27.91
N SER A 86 -15.44 -15.79 26.90
CA SER A 86 -14.25 -15.01 26.53
C SER A 86 -13.75 -15.26 25.11
N SER A 87 -12.62 -14.64 24.74
CA SER A 87 -11.98 -14.80 23.44
C SER A 87 -11.19 -16.11 23.34
N ILE A 88 -11.17 -16.68 22.13
CA ILE A 88 -10.36 -17.85 21.77
C ILE A 88 -9.25 -17.40 20.82
N VAL A 89 -8.01 -17.79 21.11
CA VAL A 89 -6.88 -17.69 20.18
C VAL A 89 -6.39 -19.10 19.84
N LEU A 90 -5.99 -19.34 18.58
CA LEU A 90 -5.54 -20.64 18.10
C LEU A 90 -4.14 -20.53 17.49
N ASN A 91 -3.26 -21.47 17.82
CA ASN A 91 -2.09 -21.77 17.00
C ASN A 91 -2.46 -22.76 15.88
N PRO A 92 -2.55 -22.34 14.60
CA PRO A 92 -2.87 -23.26 13.51
C PRO A 92 -1.76 -24.29 13.21
N VAL A 93 -0.52 -24.06 13.65
CA VAL A 93 0.62 -24.96 13.44
C VAL A 93 0.61 -26.10 14.46
N THR A 94 0.41 -25.78 15.74
CA THR A 94 0.39 -26.80 16.81
C THR A 94 -1.00 -27.36 17.09
N ASN A 95 -2.04 -26.78 16.48
CA ASN A 95 -3.45 -27.09 16.73
C ASN A 95 -3.84 -26.96 18.21
N MET A 96 -3.27 -25.96 18.89
CA MET A 96 -3.55 -25.65 20.30
C MET A 96 -4.39 -24.38 20.40
N LEU A 97 -5.48 -24.46 21.16
CA LEU A 97 -6.36 -23.33 21.45
C LEU A 97 -6.08 -22.82 22.86
N TYR A 98 -6.25 -21.52 23.02
CA TYR A 98 -6.02 -20.79 24.24
C TYR A 98 -7.24 -19.94 24.50
N PHE A 99 -7.91 -20.26 25.60
CA PHE A 99 -9.14 -19.61 26.04
C PHE A 99 -8.83 -18.85 27.33
N GLY A 100 -8.70 -17.53 27.22
CA GLY A 100 -8.33 -16.69 28.36
C GLY A 100 -9.54 -16.30 29.17
N TYR A 101 -9.50 -16.37 30.50
CA TYR A 101 -10.59 -15.92 31.37
C TYR A 101 -10.09 -14.88 32.38
N THR A 102 -10.86 -13.82 32.60
CA THR A 102 -10.53 -12.74 33.55
C THR A 102 -11.51 -12.70 34.71
N ASN A 103 -11.13 -13.25 35.85
CA ASN A 103 -11.75 -13.07 37.17
C ASN A 103 -10.83 -13.68 38.25
N VAL A 104 -11.35 -13.95 39.45
CA VAL A 104 -10.69 -14.32 40.73
C VAL A 104 -9.40 -15.18 40.69
N ASN A 105 -9.07 -15.91 39.63
CA ASN A 105 -7.81 -16.67 39.50
C ASN A 105 -7.07 -16.54 38.14
N ASP A 106 -7.41 -15.53 37.31
CA ASP A 106 -6.82 -15.14 36.01
C ASP A 106 -5.91 -16.20 35.35
N TYR A 107 -6.50 -17.06 34.51
CA TYR A 107 -5.76 -18.10 33.80
C TYR A 107 -6.25 -18.31 32.37
N ILE A 108 -5.38 -18.90 31.55
CA ILE A 108 -5.64 -19.31 30.18
C ILE A 108 -5.77 -20.82 30.13
N ALA A 109 -6.94 -21.33 29.75
CA ALA A 109 -7.13 -22.75 29.48
C ALA A 109 -6.48 -23.12 28.16
N VAL A 110 -5.68 -24.19 28.16
CA VAL A 110 -5.00 -24.72 26.98
C VAL A 110 -5.74 -25.96 26.51
N ILE A 111 -6.26 -25.92 25.29
CA ILE A 111 -7.09 -26.97 24.71
C ILE A 111 -6.36 -27.56 23.51
N ASN A 112 -6.21 -28.88 23.48
CA ASN A 112 -5.64 -29.57 22.33
C ASN A 112 -6.73 -29.80 21.28
N GLY A 113 -6.65 -29.10 20.14
CA GLY A 113 -7.64 -29.15 19.07
C GLY A 113 -7.73 -30.48 18.32
N SER A 114 -6.76 -31.39 18.51
CA SER A 114 -6.81 -32.75 17.92
C SER A 114 -7.62 -33.70 18.79
N THR A 115 -7.67 -33.46 20.10
CA THR A 115 -8.41 -34.28 21.08
C THR A 115 -9.66 -33.60 21.63
N ASN A 116 -9.82 -32.29 21.39
CA ASN A 116 -10.87 -31.43 21.93
C ASN A 116 -10.96 -31.49 23.47
N LYS A 117 -9.81 -31.52 24.14
CA LYS A 117 -9.71 -31.58 25.61
C LYS A 117 -8.83 -30.46 26.15
N ILE A 118 -9.20 -29.94 27.33
CA ILE A 118 -8.33 -29.10 28.13
C ILE A 118 -7.16 -29.97 28.62
N VAL A 119 -5.94 -29.54 28.31
CA VAL A 119 -4.71 -30.26 28.66
C VAL A 119 -3.84 -29.51 29.66
N ASN A 120 -4.04 -28.19 29.82
CA ASN A 120 -3.31 -27.39 30.80
C ASN A 120 -4.06 -26.09 31.14
N SER A 121 -3.61 -25.40 32.19
CA SER A 121 -4.04 -24.04 32.56
C SER A 121 -2.81 -23.19 32.88
N ILE A 122 -2.71 -22.02 32.26
CA ILE A 122 -1.57 -21.10 32.44
C ILE A 122 -2.04 -19.93 33.30
N GLN A 123 -1.41 -19.74 34.46
CA GLN A 123 -1.69 -18.60 35.31
C GLN A 123 -1.11 -17.33 34.69
N ILE A 124 -1.93 -16.28 34.59
CA ILE A 124 -1.54 -14.94 34.16
C ILE A 124 -1.82 -13.93 35.27
N PHE A 125 -1.37 -12.69 35.10
CA PHE A 125 -1.65 -11.61 36.05
C PHE A 125 -2.74 -10.66 35.50
N GLN A 126 -3.26 -9.79 36.37
CA GLN A 126 -4.63 -9.25 36.37
C GLN A 126 -5.18 -8.58 35.09
N GLN A 127 -6.50 -8.73 34.90
CA GLN A 127 -7.45 -7.88 34.13
C GLN A 127 -7.30 -7.73 32.59
N ALA A 128 -8.40 -8.12 31.92
CA ALA A 128 -8.83 -7.78 30.55
C ALA A 128 -7.74 -7.78 29.45
N PRO A 129 -7.02 -8.90 29.23
CA PRO A 129 -5.98 -8.94 28.22
C PRO A 129 -6.55 -9.08 26.81
N HIS A 130 -5.92 -8.38 25.87
CA HIS A 130 -5.85 -8.85 24.49
C HIS A 130 -4.82 -9.98 24.40
N LEU A 131 -5.23 -11.12 23.85
CA LEU A 131 -4.35 -12.25 23.55
C LEU A 131 -4.06 -12.29 22.04
N THR A 132 -2.80 -12.50 21.68
CA THR A 132 -2.40 -12.88 20.32
C THR A 132 -1.34 -13.98 20.38
N ILE A 133 -1.08 -14.61 19.23
CA ILE A 133 -0.11 -15.69 19.10
C ILE A 133 0.77 -15.49 17.88
N ASN A 134 2.07 -15.73 18.04
CA ASN A 134 2.94 -15.92 16.90
C ASN A 134 3.02 -17.42 16.54
N PRO A 135 2.32 -17.87 15.46
CA PRO A 135 2.38 -19.26 15.05
C PRO A 135 3.77 -19.70 14.59
N SER A 136 4.65 -18.79 14.13
CA SER A 136 5.99 -19.15 13.65
C SER A 136 6.97 -19.44 14.80
N THR A 137 6.76 -18.83 15.97
CA THR A 137 7.60 -19.05 17.16
C THR A 137 6.89 -19.83 18.27
N ASN A 138 5.60 -20.16 18.07
CA ASN A 138 4.74 -20.76 19.11
C ASN A 138 4.78 -19.98 20.43
N LYS A 139 4.75 -18.65 20.37
CA LYS A 139 4.70 -17.78 21.56
C LYS A 139 3.38 -17.04 21.62
N LEU A 140 2.77 -16.97 22.79
CA LEU A 140 1.60 -16.15 23.04
C LEU A 140 2.01 -14.87 23.74
N TYR A 141 1.24 -13.82 23.47
CA TYR A 141 1.43 -12.51 24.05
C TYR A 141 0.10 -12.04 24.61
N VAL A 142 0.14 -11.59 25.85
CA VAL A 142 -1.03 -11.22 26.63
C VAL A 142 -0.75 -9.82 27.18
N THR A 143 -1.60 -8.85 26.85
CA THR A 143 -1.44 -7.47 27.36
C THR A 143 -1.95 -7.38 28.79
N ASP A 144 -1.20 -6.75 29.66
CA ASP A 144 -1.52 -6.55 31.07
C ASP A 144 -1.02 -5.14 31.48
N TYR A 145 -1.39 -4.65 32.66
CA TYR A 145 -0.92 -3.39 33.20
C TYR A 145 -0.80 -3.44 34.73
N GLU A 146 0.18 -2.73 35.24
CA GLU A 146 0.29 -2.37 36.66
C GLU A 146 -0.04 -0.87 36.82
N ASP A 147 -0.17 -0.39 38.06
CA ASP A 147 -0.62 0.99 38.34
C ASP A 147 0.22 2.08 37.63
N ASP A 148 1.52 1.85 37.44
CA ASP A 148 2.47 2.83 36.88
C ASP A 148 3.00 2.49 35.48
N HIS A 149 2.68 1.31 34.92
CA HIS A 149 3.24 0.88 33.63
C HIS A 149 2.47 -0.26 32.97
N GLY A 150 2.74 -0.49 31.67
CA GLY A 150 2.20 -1.62 30.93
C GLY A 150 3.06 -2.88 31.07
N ILE A 151 2.44 -4.05 30.92
CA ILE A 151 3.10 -5.36 30.89
C ILE A 151 2.67 -6.13 29.62
N ILE A 152 3.59 -6.92 29.07
CA ILE A 152 3.26 -8.02 28.15
C ILE A 152 3.71 -9.32 28.80
N ASP A 153 2.76 -10.20 29.09
CA ASP A 153 3.03 -11.58 29.48
C ASP A 153 3.35 -12.39 28.21
N VAL A 154 4.62 -12.79 28.07
CA VAL A 154 5.11 -13.63 26.97
C VAL A 154 5.10 -15.08 27.43
N ILE A 155 4.28 -15.90 26.79
CA ILE A 155 4.09 -17.29 27.16
C ILE A 155 4.69 -18.19 26.08
N ASP A 156 5.64 -19.04 26.46
CA ASP A 156 6.19 -20.05 25.57
C ASP A 156 5.17 -21.19 25.38
N GLY A 157 4.71 -21.41 24.15
CA GLY A 157 3.66 -22.38 23.86
C GLY A 157 4.08 -23.85 23.92
N PHE A 158 5.36 -24.16 24.13
CA PHE A 158 5.84 -25.53 24.35
C PHE A 158 5.87 -25.88 25.84
N THR A 159 6.36 -24.94 26.65
CA THR A 159 6.60 -25.13 28.09
C THR A 159 5.51 -24.54 28.96
N ASN A 160 4.71 -23.61 28.43
CA ASN A 160 3.74 -22.76 29.14
C ASN A 160 4.37 -21.84 30.19
N ASN A 161 5.68 -21.58 30.09
CA ASN A 161 6.37 -20.64 30.96
C ASN A 161 6.02 -19.20 30.59
N VAL A 162 5.76 -18.37 31.60
CA VAL A 162 5.40 -16.95 31.45
C VAL A 162 6.62 -16.07 31.76
N THR A 163 6.91 -15.12 30.88
CA THR A 163 7.93 -14.08 31.06
C THR A 163 7.28 -12.70 30.93
N LYS A 164 7.40 -11.87 31.97
CA LYS A 164 6.85 -10.52 31.96
C LYS A 164 7.79 -9.53 31.27
N VAL A 165 7.25 -8.69 30.38
CA VAL A 165 7.98 -7.63 29.70
C VAL A 165 7.36 -6.27 30.05
N ARG A 166 8.15 -5.41 30.68
CA ARG A 166 7.73 -4.04 31.04
C ARG A 166 7.70 -3.13 29.83
N ILE A 167 6.59 -2.40 29.67
CA ILE A 167 6.34 -1.42 28.62
C ILE A 167 6.06 -0.04 29.25
N PRO A 168 6.51 1.08 28.65
CA PRO A 168 6.35 2.41 29.25
C PRO A 168 4.92 2.91 29.43
N ASN A 169 3.95 2.36 28.70
CA ASN A 169 2.57 2.84 28.66
C ASN A 169 1.59 1.65 28.73
N HIS A 170 0.37 1.92 29.16
CA HIS A 170 -0.65 0.90 29.33
C HIS A 170 -1.06 0.37 27.94
N PRO A 171 -0.91 -0.95 27.70
CA PRO A 171 -1.33 -1.56 26.46
C PRO A 171 -2.84 -1.65 26.40
N PHE A 172 -3.37 -1.53 25.18
CA PHE A 172 -4.78 -1.75 24.92
C PHE A 172 -5.00 -2.95 24.01
N THR A 173 -4.19 -3.07 22.97
CA THR A 173 -4.29 -4.13 21.98
C THR A 173 -2.91 -4.47 21.45
N ILE A 174 -2.71 -5.72 21.04
CA ILE A 174 -1.45 -6.24 20.53
C ILE A 174 -1.72 -7.14 19.32
N GLU A 175 -0.86 -7.04 18.30
CA GLU A 175 -0.90 -7.92 17.14
C GLU A 175 0.50 -8.37 16.72
N VAL A 176 0.60 -9.58 16.17
CA VAL A 176 1.86 -10.16 15.68
C VAL A 176 1.95 -10.06 14.16
N ASN A 177 3.14 -9.74 13.67
CA ASN A 177 3.52 -10.05 12.30
C ASN A 177 4.38 -11.33 12.27
N PRO A 178 3.80 -12.51 11.93
CA PRO A 178 4.53 -13.78 12.01
C PRO A 178 5.67 -13.91 10.99
N SER A 179 5.66 -13.12 9.90
CA SER A 179 6.70 -13.15 8.87
C SER A 179 7.96 -12.39 9.26
N THR A 180 7.82 -11.38 10.12
CA THR A 180 8.95 -10.54 10.59
C THR A 180 9.30 -10.78 12.06
N ASN A 181 8.52 -11.59 12.78
CA ASN A 181 8.62 -11.80 14.22
C ASN A 181 8.60 -10.47 15.00
N LYS A 182 7.71 -9.55 14.61
CA LYS A 182 7.50 -8.27 15.29
C LYS A 182 6.12 -8.21 15.91
N LEU A 183 6.00 -7.46 17.00
CA LEU A 183 4.74 -7.16 17.67
C LEU A 183 4.40 -5.69 17.46
N TYR A 184 3.11 -5.41 17.31
CA TYR A 184 2.55 -4.08 17.20
C TYR A 184 1.61 -3.88 18.38
N LEU A 185 1.97 -2.96 19.27
CA LEU A 185 1.25 -2.73 20.52
C LEU A 185 0.63 -1.34 20.52
N GLY A 186 -0.70 -1.28 20.50
CA GLY A 186 -1.44 -0.04 20.68
C GLY A 186 -1.44 0.33 22.16
N VAL A 187 -0.97 1.54 22.48
CA VAL A 187 -0.89 2.04 23.84
C VAL A 187 -1.60 3.39 24.00
N TYR A 188 -2.13 3.62 25.20
CA TYR A 188 -2.67 4.91 25.60
C TYR A 188 -1.59 5.77 26.25
N THR A 189 -1.46 7.03 25.81
CA THR A 189 -0.39 7.94 26.28
C THR A 189 -0.88 9.04 27.23
N GLY A 190 -2.19 9.19 27.45
CA GLY A 190 -2.77 10.28 28.26
C GLY A 190 -2.89 11.63 27.56
N ASN A 191 -2.31 11.81 26.37
CA ASN A 191 -2.15 13.12 25.71
C ASN A 191 -3.05 13.33 24.48
N GLN A 192 -4.24 12.73 24.42
CA GLN A 192 -5.19 12.80 23.28
C GLN A 192 -4.64 12.25 21.94
N THR A 193 -3.45 11.65 21.94
CA THR A 193 -2.86 10.95 20.78
C THR A 193 -2.48 9.52 21.17
N GLY A 194 -2.81 8.57 20.31
CA GLY A 194 -2.48 7.16 20.45
C GLY A 194 -1.07 6.90 19.95
N LEU A 195 -0.51 5.76 20.34
CA LEU A 195 0.82 5.38 19.91
C LEU A 195 0.84 3.87 19.66
N VAL A 196 1.45 3.46 18.55
CA VAL A 196 1.73 2.05 18.29
C VAL A 196 3.22 1.81 18.49
N TYR A 197 3.58 0.93 19.43
CA TYR A 197 4.95 0.44 19.57
C TYR A 197 5.20 -0.72 18.64
N GLU A 198 6.33 -0.66 17.92
CA GLU A 198 6.91 -1.80 17.25
C GLU A 198 7.92 -2.45 18.19
N ILE A 199 7.70 -3.73 18.50
CA ILE A 199 8.51 -4.50 19.44
C ILE A 199 9.13 -5.68 18.69
N ASP A 200 10.43 -5.88 18.85
CA ASP A 200 11.13 -7.04 18.30
C ASP A 200 10.73 -8.31 19.09
N GLY A 201 10.16 -9.31 18.44
CA GLY A 201 9.64 -10.52 19.09
C GLY A 201 10.71 -11.48 19.62
N SER A 202 11.99 -11.23 19.32
CA SER A 202 13.12 -12.04 19.81
C SER A 202 13.65 -11.49 21.13
N THR A 203 13.80 -10.17 21.20
CA THR A 203 14.39 -9.43 22.32
C THR A 203 13.36 -8.77 23.23
N HIS A 204 12.11 -8.67 22.77
CA HIS A 204 10.99 -7.95 23.38
C HIS A 204 11.28 -6.47 23.67
N LYS A 205 12.20 -5.87 22.90
CA LYS A 205 12.52 -4.43 23.01
C LYS A 205 11.69 -3.63 22.03
N ILE A 206 11.26 -2.45 22.46
CA ILE A 206 10.67 -1.45 21.57
C ILE A 206 11.76 -0.97 20.60
N VAL A 207 11.53 -1.15 19.31
CA VAL A 207 12.46 -0.76 18.24
C VAL A 207 12.00 0.47 17.49
N ASP A 208 10.69 0.76 17.51
CA ASP A 208 10.13 1.95 16.85
C ASP A 208 8.78 2.35 17.46
N LYS A 209 8.29 3.55 17.10
CA LYS A 209 7.03 4.12 17.56
C LYS A 209 6.31 4.83 16.42
N ILE A 210 5.03 4.51 16.22
CA ILE A 210 4.20 5.11 15.18
C ILE A 210 3.12 5.98 15.85
N PRO A 211 3.20 7.32 15.74
CA PRO A 211 2.21 8.22 16.35
C PRO A 211 0.88 8.16 15.61
N MET A 212 -0.22 7.97 16.36
CA MET A 212 -1.58 7.94 15.81
C MET A 212 -2.26 9.30 15.92
N PRO A 213 -3.15 9.63 14.97
CA PRO A 213 -3.85 10.91 14.96
C PRO A 213 -4.85 11.07 16.12
N TYR A 214 -5.40 9.97 16.66
CA TYR A 214 -6.28 10.02 17.83
C TYR A 214 -5.85 9.00 18.90
N ASP A 215 -6.41 9.13 20.11
CA ASP A 215 -6.02 8.41 21.33
C ASP A 215 -6.57 6.99 21.48
N SER A 216 -7.62 6.65 20.75
CA SER A 216 -8.42 5.46 21.02
C SER A 216 -8.14 4.36 20.00
N ILE A 217 -7.04 3.64 20.21
CA ILE A 217 -6.70 2.49 19.37
C ILE A 217 -7.54 1.30 19.82
N ASN A 218 -8.66 1.03 19.14
CA ASN A 218 -9.58 -0.04 19.51
C ASN A 218 -9.12 -1.43 19.03
N GLY A 219 -8.30 -1.48 17.99
CA GLY A 219 -7.87 -2.74 17.39
C GLY A 219 -6.73 -2.55 16.42
N LEU A 220 -5.93 -3.61 16.28
CA LEU A 220 -4.83 -3.71 15.33
C LEU A 220 -5.01 -4.98 14.50
N MET A 221 -4.52 -4.94 13.26
CA MET A 221 -4.39 -6.11 12.39
C MET A 221 -3.18 -5.93 11.50
N VAL A 222 -2.40 -6.99 11.30
CA VAL A 222 -1.29 -6.97 10.36
C VAL A 222 -1.61 -7.87 9.18
N ASN A 223 -1.41 -7.38 7.96
CA ASN A 223 -1.30 -8.25 6.79
C ASN A 223 0.18 -8.65 6.62
N PRO A 224 0.57 -9.89 6.96
CA PRO A 224 1.97 -10.30 6.87
C PRO A 224 2.46 -10.46 5.42
N ARG A 225 1.55 -10.42 4.42
CA ARG A 225 1.90 -10.45 2.99
C ARG A 225 2.25 -9.08 2.43
N THR A 226 1.42 -8.07 2.69
CA THR A 226 1.66 -6.70 2.21
C THR A 226 2.54 -5.91 3.18
N ASN A 227 2.74 -6.42 4.40
CA ASN A 227 3.40 -5.72 5.49
C ASN A 227 2.67 -4.41 5.85
N PHE A 228 1.35 -4.41 5.77
CA PHE A 228 0.50 -3.29 6.19
C PHE A 228 -0.05 -3.54 7.58
N LEU A 229 -0.14 -2.47 8.36
CA LEU A 229 -0.83 -2.41 9.64
C LEU A 229 -2.15 -1.66 9.45
N TYR A 230 -3.23 -2.26 9.91
CA TYR A 230 -4.56 -1.65 10.01
C TYR A 230 -4.79 -1.28 11.46
N VAL A 231 -5.20 -0.03 11.69
CA VAL A 231 -5.45 0.51 13.02
C VAL A 231 -6.87 1.02 13.07
N ALA A 232 -7.71 0.46 13.94
CA ALA A 232 -9.03 1.01 14.25
C ALA A 232 -8.87 2.12 15.27
N ASP A 233 -9.36 3.31 14.93
CA ASP A 233 -9.30 4.51 15.75
C ASP A 233 -10.68 5.20 15.83
N GLY A 234 -10.95 5.93 16.91
CA GLY A 234 -12.02 6.95 16.94
C GLY A 234 -13.47 6.49 17.09
N GLY A 235 -13.75 5.28 17.58
CA GLY A 235 -15.14 4.82 17.85
C GLY A 235 -15.68 5.16 19.24
N HIS A 236 -14.81 5.29 20.22
CA HIS A 236 -15.15 5.66 21.59
C HIS A 236 -14.05 6.56 22.13
N ARG A 237 -14.36 7.79 22.56
CA ARG A 237 -13.49 8.44 23.54
C ARG A 237 -13.49 7.53 24.76
N LEU A 238 -12.36 6.91 25.08
CA LEU A 238 -12.19 5.99 26.21
C LEU A 238 -12.62 6.61 27.56
N LEU A 239 -12.79 7.94 27.61
CA LEU A 239 -13.21 8.72 28.77
C LEU A 239 -14.70 9.10 28.79
N CYS A 240 -15.51 8.62 27.84
CA CYS A 240 -16.95 8.92 27.77
C CYS A 240 -17.79 7.67 28.02
N ASP A 241 -18.09 7.36 29.28
CA ASP A 241 -19.03 6.27 29.62
C ASP A 241 -20.43 6.47 29.02
N SER A 242 -20.85 7.71 28.78
CA SER A 242 -22.11 8.01 28.09
C SER A 242 -22.08 7.72 26.59
N CYS A 243 -20.90 7.58 25.98
CA CYS A 243 -20.74 7.33 24.54
C CYS A 243 -20.68 5.83 24.20
N ARG A 244 -20.73 4.92 25.18
CA ARG A 244 -20.74 3.47 24.93
C ARG A 244 -22.01 2.98 24.22
N ASN A 245 -23.08 3.78 24.26
CA ASN A 245 -24.40 3.44 23.73
C ASN A 245 -24.77 4.23 22.47
N GLU A 246 -23.78 4.80 21.77
CA GLU A 246 -24.00 5.51 20.51
C GLU A 246 -23.08 4.98 19.42
N CYS A 247 -23.62 4.78 18.23
CA CYS A 247 -22.81 4.43 17.07
C CYS A 247 -22.15 5.67 16.50
N GLN A 248 -20.84 5.77 16.69
CA GLN A 248 -20.02 6.88 16.22
C GLN A 248 -19.20 6.45 15.00
N ASN A 249 -18.92 7.40 14.12
CA ASN A 249 -17.97 7.19 13.03
C ASN A 249 -16.56 7.15 13.62
N GLY A 250 -15.83 6.06 13.36
CA GLY A 250 -14.40 5.96 13.57
C GLY A 250 -13.65 5.82 12.26
N PHE A 251 -12.35 5.61 12.37
CA PHE A 251 -11.42 5.50 11.27
C PHE A 251 -10.71 4.16 11.29
N VAL A 252 -10.36 3.66 10.11
CA VAL A 252 -9.37 2.60 9.93
C VAL A 252 -8.20 3.21 9.19
N HIS A 253 -7.04 3.28 9.82
CA HIS A 253 -5.80 3.75 9.21
C HIS A 253 -5.01 2.58 8.64
N ILE A 254 -4.52 2.73 7.40
CA ILE A 254 -3.65 1.75 6.74
C ILE A 254 -2.25 2.33 6.71
N ILE A 255 -1.28 1.60 7.25
CA ILE A 255 0.10 2.05 7.40
C ILE A 255 1.03 1.02 6.76
N ASP A 256 1.94 1.47 5.89
CA ASP A 256 3.01 0.61 5.37
C ASP A 256 4.10 0.47 6.43
N LEU A 257 4.27 -0.73 6.98
CA LEU A 257 5.26 -0.99 8.03
C LEU A 257 6.70 -0.91 7.53
N THR A 258 6.93 -0.86 6.21
CA THR A 258 8.26 -0.65 5.62
C THR A 258 8.65 0.82 5.69
N THR A 259 7.75 1.71 5.25
CA THR A 259 8.02 3.15 5.12
C THR A 259 7.52 3.96 6.32
N LYS A 260 6.71 3.35 7.19
CA LYS A 260 6.00 3.97 8.33
C LYS A 260 5.03 5.08 7.93
N LYS A 261 4.61 5.11 6.66
CA LYS A 261 3.70 6.13 6.13
C LYS A 261 2.25 5.63 6.15
N PHE A 262 1.34 6.53 6.46
CA PHE A 262 -0.09 6.33 6.24
C PHE A 262 -0.35 6.26 4.74
N ILE A 263 -0.97 5.17 4.30
CA ILE A 263 -1.33 4.90 2.92
C ILE A 263 -2.73 5.43 2.64
N ALA A 264 -3.66 5.11 3.53
CA ALA A 264 -5.07 5.43 3.38
C ALA A 264 -5.77 5.49 4.74
N ASN A 265 -6.97 6.06 4.74
CA ASN A 265 -7.90 5.96 5.86
C ASN A 265 -9.31 5.68 5.34
N SER A 266 -10.12 5.03 6.17
CA SER A 266 -11.51 4.69 5.87
C SER A 266 -12.39 5.10 7.04
N THR A 267 -13.50 5.77 6.77
CA THR A 267 -14.51 6.02 7.81
C THR A 267 -15.46 4.83 7.90
N VAL A 268 -15.57 4.25 9.09
CA VAL A 268 -16.44 3.10 9.38
C VAL A 268 -17.14 3.28 10.73
N VAL A 269 -18.21 2.55 10.99
CA VAL A 269 -18.99 2.71 12.21
C VAL A 269 -18.31 1.98 13.37
N SER A 270 -17.87 2.74 14.38
CA SER A 270 -17.36 2.25 15.67
C SER A 270 -16.43 1.03 15.56
N PRO A 271 -15.32 1.15 14.79
CA PRO A 271 -14.46 0.01 14.48
C PRO A 271 -13.84 -0.56 15.75
N GLY A 272 -13.85 -1.89 15.85
CA GLY A 272 -13.25 -2.65 16.94
C GLY A 272 -12.29 -3.70 16.39
N SER A 273 -12.78 -4.93 16.25
CA SER A 273 -11.97 -6.08 15.83
C SER A 273 -11.83 -6.18 14.32
N PHE A 274 -10.78 -6.88 13.91
CA PHE A 274 -10.44 -7.10 12.52
C PHE A 274 -10.33 -8.59 12.21
N SER A 275 -10.62 -8.96 10.97
CA SER A 275 -10.05 -10.15 10.34
C SER A 275 -9.61 -9.81 8.92
N ILE A 276 -8.67 -10.57 8.39
CA ILE A 276 -8.14 -10.33 7.06
C ILE A 276 -8.09 -11.63 6.26
N ASN A 277 -8.48 -11.54 5.00
CA ASN A 277 -8.10 -12.55 4.03
C ASN A 277 -6.84 -12.09 3.28
N PRO A 278 -5.65 -12.62 3.61
CA PRO A 278 -4.43 -12.25 2.91
C PRO A 278 -4.37 -12.72 1.45
N ASN A 279 -5.26 -13.61 1.00
CA ASN A 279 -5.29 -14.07 -0.39
C ASN A 279 -6.04 -13.10 -1.31
N THR A 280 -7.17 -12.56 -0.86
CA THR A 280 -7.95 -11.57 -1.61
C THR A 280 -7.41 -10.17 -1.35
N GLY A 281 -7.00 -9.90 -0.10
CA GLY A 281 -6.68 -8.57 0.40
C GLY A 281 -7.88 -7.88 1.06
N THR A 282 -9.00 -8.58 1.25
CA THR A 282 -10.17 -8.05 1.96
C THR A 282 -9.92 -7.98 3.47
N VAL A 283 -10.20 -6.83 4.07
CA VAL A 283 -10.15 -6.61 5.52
C VAL A 283 -11.58 -6.44 6.04
N TYR A 284 -11.98 -7.29 6.97
CA TYR A 284 -13.26 -7.21 7.66
C TYR A 284 -13.09 -6.49 8.98
N VAL A 285 -13.89 -5.44 9.19
CA VAL A 285 -13.85 -4.61 10.39
C VAL A 285 -15.18 -4.74 11.10
N SER A 286 -15.19 -5.42 12.25
CA SER A 286 -16.39 -5.58 13.07
C SER A 286 -16.51 -4.40 14.03
N SER A 287 -17.69 -3.80 14.06
CA SER A 287 -18.00 -2.71 14.98
C SER A 287 -18.22 -3.24 16.40
N SER A 288 -18.39 -2.32 17.36
CA SER A 288 -18.84 -2.67 18.70
C SER A 288 -20.11 -3.56 18.69
N ALA A 289 -20.26 -4.38 19.72
CA ALA A 289 -21.43 -5.26 19.91
C ALA A 289 -22.77 -4.49 19.98
N TYR A 290 -22.72 -3.19 20.25
CA TYR A 290 -23.90 -2.31 20.20
C TYR A 290 -24.29 -1.96 18.75
N CYS A 291 -23.32 -1.61 17.91
CA CYS A 291 -23.57 -1.17 16.53
C CYS A 291 -23.83 -2.32 15.56
N ARG A 292 -23.26 -3.50 15.84
CA ARG A 292 -23.55 -4.76 15.13
C ARG A 292 -23.41 -4.65 13.62
N THR A 293 -22.27 -4.20 13.14
CA THR A 293 -21.94 -4.15 11.72
C THR A 293 -20.57 -4.76 11.47
N THR A 294 -20.38 -5.37 10.31
CA THR A 294 -19.06 -5.73 9.81
C THR A 294 -18.89 -5.08 8.45
N THR A 295 -17.90 -4.21 8.32
CA THR A 295 -17.57 -3.52 7.08
C THR A 295 -16.38 -4.21 6.41
N ALA A 296 -16.54 -4.60 5.15
CA ALA A 296 -15.46 -5.11 4.33
C ALA A 296 -14.76 -3.96 3.59
N LEU A 297 -13.44 -3.91 3.68
CA LEU A 297 -12.57 -2.92 3.05
C LEU A 297 -11.62 -3.62 2.07
N ASP A 298 -11.29 -2.94 0.97
CA ASP A 298 -10.11 -3.28 0.18
C ASP A 298 -8.86 -2.93 0.99
N GLY A 299 -8.05 -3.93 1.33
CA GLY A 299 -6.92 -3.77 2.24
C GLY A 299 -5.76 -2.94 1.71
N ASN A 300 -5.73 -2.58 0.43
CA ASN A 300 -4.69 -1.72 -0.15
C ASN A 300 -5.13 -0.25 -0.19
N SER A 301 -6.37 0.01 -0.62
CA SER A 301 -6.90 1.36 -0.80
C SER A 301 -7.72 1.87 0.37
N GLY A 302 -8.16 0.98 1.28
CA GLY A 302 -9.12 1.31 2.33
C GLY A 302 -10.54 1.55 1.81
N LYS A 303 -10.81 1.32 0.53
CA LYS A 303 -12.16 1.53 -0.02
C LYS A 303 -13.17 0.59 0.65
N VAL A 304 -14.27 1.14 1.15
CA VAL A 304 -15.41 0.35 1.61
C VAL A 304 -16.01 -0.41 0.43
N LEU A 305 -16.05 -1.74 0.54
CA LEU A 305 -16.64 -2.63 -0.46
C LEU A 305 -18.13 -2.79 -0.18
N TYR A 306 -18.46 -3.22 1.04
CA TYR A 306 -19.82 -3.45 1.52
C TYR A 306 -19.84 -3.49 3.05
N THR A 307 -21.03 -3.37 3.64
CA THR A 307 -21.26 -3.47 5.09
C THR A 307 -22.38 -4.46 5.36
N ILE A 308 -22.16 -5.36 6.31
CA ILE A 308 -23.11 -6.39 6.74
C ILE A 308 -23.65 -6.00 8.11
N SER A 309 -24.95 -5.75 8.17
CA SER A 309 -25.66 -5.43 9.40
C SER A 309 -25.91 -6.66 10.27
N ASN A 310 -26.19 -6.41 11.55
CA ASN A 310 -26.48 -7.38 12.60
C ASN A 310 -25.39 -8.43 12.84
N SER A 311 -24.11 -8.08 12.65
CA SER A 311 -22.97 -8.98 12.89
C SER A 311 -22.07 -8.43 13.99
N THR A 312 -21.48 -9.32 14.79
CA THR A 312 -20.65 -8.94 15.95
C THR A 312 -19.18 -9.31 15.82
N TRP A 313 -18.86 -10.34 15.06
CA TRP A 313 -17.50 -10.82 14.86
C TRP A 313 -17.35 -11.49 13.51
N ALA A 314 -16.18 -11.32 12.88
CA ALA A 314 -15.85 -11.90 11.58
C ALA A 314 -14.52 -12.65 11.65
N VAL A 315 -14.47 -13.87 11.12
CA VAL A 315 -13.23 -14.63 10.96
C VAL A 315 -13.17 -15.25 9.58
N VAL A 316 -11.98 -15.23 8.99
CA VAL A 316 -11.72 -15.76 7.65
C VAL A 316 -10.92 -17.05 7.75
N ASN A 317 -11.31 -18.06 6.99
CA ASN A 317 -10.44 -19.17 6.62
C ASN A 317 -9.73 -18.83 5.29
N PRO A 318 -8.45 -18.42 5.32
CA PRO A 318 -7.75 -18.02 4.10
C PRO A 318 -7.52 -19.18 3.12
N ILE A 319 -7.48 -20.44 3.57
CA ILE A 319 -7.24 -21.59 2.67
C ILE A 319 -8.48 -21.89 1.83
N THR A 320 -9.67 -21.78 2.42
CA THR A 320 -10.94 -22.05 1.73
C THR A 320 -11.61 -20.78 1.20
N ASN A 321 -11.06 -19.59 1.50
CA ASN A 321 -11.68 -18.28 1.26
C ASN A 321 -13.09 -18.14 1.87
N ARG A 322 -13.40 -18.89 2.92
CA ARG A 322 -14.70 -18.79 3.60
C ARG A 322 -14.64 -17.78 4.74
N VAL A 323 -15.70 -17.02 4.91
CA VAL A 323 -15.87 -16.05 5.99
C VAL A 323 -17.02 -16.48 6.87
N TYR A 324 -16.78 -16.45 8.18
CA TYR A 324 -17.73 -16.81 9.22
C TYR A 324 -18.08 -15.54 10.00
N LEU A 325 -19.36 -15.19 10.03
CA LEU A 325 -19.88 -14.03 10.75
C LEU A 325 -20.80 -14.47 11.86
N SER A 326 -20.49 -14.08 13.10
CA SER A 326 -21.38 -14.30 14.23
C SER A 326 -22.50 -13.26 14.26
N HIS A 327 -23.71 -13.75 14.50
CA HIS A 327 -24.89 -12.94 14.75
C HIS A 327 -25.38 -13.23 16.18
N TYR A 328 -24.74 -12.58 17.17
CA TYR A 328 -24.96 -12.86 18.60
C TYR A 328 -26.44 -12.92 18.98
N TYR A 329 -27.24 -11.91 18.60
CA TYR A 329 -28.65 -11.84 18.98
C TYR A 329 -29.60 -12.69 18.10
N ASP A 330 -29.13 -13.13 16.94
CA ASP A 330 -29.92 -13.96 16.02
C ASP A 330 -29.58 -15.44 16.17
N ASN A 331 -28.71 -15.79 17.13
CA ASN A 331 -28.34 -17.16 17.46
C ASN A 331 -27.87 -17.98 16.25
N ASN A 332 -27.02 -17.38 15.41
CA ASN A 332 -26.45 -18.09 14.28
C ASN A 332 -25.10 -17.53 13.81
N ILE A 333 -24.45 -18.32 12.96
CA ILE A 333 -23.29 -17.92 12.18
C ILE A 333 -23.63 -18.01 10.70
N SER A 334 -23.42 -16.92 9.97
CA SER A 334 -23.49 -16.92 8.50
C SER A 334 -22.15 -17.31 7.91
N VAL A 335 -22.16 -18.14 6.87
CA VAL A 335 -20.97 -18.54 6.12
C VAL A 335 -21.13 -18.20 4.65
N PHE A 336 -20.12 -17.53 4.08
CA PHE A 336 -20.09 -17.15 2.68
C PHE A 336 -18.65 -17.14 2.16
N SER A 337 -18.50 -17.21 0.85
CA SER A 337 -17.20 -17.03 0.19
C SER A 337 -16.80 -15.55 0.23
N ASP A 338 -15.56 -15.27 0.62
CA ASP A 338 -14.97 -13.95 0.49
C ASP A 338 -15.01 -13.51 -0.98
N VAL A 339 -15.25 -12.23 -1.17
CA VAL A 339 -15.22 -11.62 -2.49
C VAL A 339 -13.76 -11.53 -2.90
N GLU A 340 -13.41 -12.07 -4.07
CA GLU A 340 -12.12 -11.76 -4.69
C GLU A 340 -12.06 -10.25 -4.94
N THR A 341 -11.48 -9.51 -4.00
CA THR A 341 -10.94 -8.20 -4.28
C THR A 341 -9.93 -8.42 -5.39
N LYS A 342 -10.00 -7.63 -6.47
CA LYS A 342 -9.03 -7.65 -7.57
C LYS A 342 -7.61 -7.21 -7.12
N SER A 343 -7.29 -7.36 -5.84
CA SER A 343 -6.10 -6.86 -5.17
C SER A 343 -5.10 -8.00 -4.92
N LYS A 344 -4.95 -8.88 -5.91
CA LYS A 344 -3.73 -9.67 -6.04
C LYS A 344 -2.56 -8.69 -6.05
N LEU A 345 -1.55 -8.89 -5.19
CA LEU A 345 -0.28 -8.17 -5.32
C LEU A 345 0.13 -8.30 -6.78
N ASN A 346 0.20 -7.16 -7.47
CA ASN A 346 0.47 -7.15 -8.90
C ASN A 346 1.75 -7.96 -9.15
N SER A 347 1.81 -8.71 -10.24
CA SER A 347 3.04 -9.46 -10.55
C SER A 347 4.25 -8.49 -10.53
N PRO A 348 5.47 -8.98 -10.28
CA PRO A 348 6.65 -8.11 -10.22
C PRO A 348 6.76 -7.23 -11.47
N TRP A 349 6.42 -7.80 -12.62
CA TRP A 349 6.34 -7.10 -13.88
C TRP A 349 5.21 -6.04 -13.93
N ALA A 350 4.03 -6.32 -13.41
CA ALA A 350 2.93 -5.37 -13.37
C ALA A 350 3.22 -4.19 -12.41
N GLN A 351 3.85 -4.45 -11.25
CA GLN A 351 4.35 -3.41 -10.34
C GLN A 351 5.40 -2.52 -11.02
N PHE A 352 6.34 -3.13 -11.75
CA PHE A 352 7.34 -2.41 -12.52
C PHE A 352 6.71 -1.55 -13.61
N LYS A 353 5.71 -2.09 -14.33
CA LYS A 353 4.96 -1.35 -15.35
C LYS A 353 4.11 -0.22 -14.78
N SER A 354 3.73 -0.26 -13.52
CA SER A 354 3.05 0.85 -12.85
C SER A 354 3.99 1.96 -12.37
N GLY A 355 5.29 1.89 -12.71
CA GLY A 355 6.27 2.92 -12.38
C GLY A 355 6.97 2.75 -11.03
N ILE A 356 6.75 1.61 -10.34
CA ILE A 356 7.50 1.28 -9.13
C ILE A 356 8.94 0.93 -9.52
N SER A 357 9.91 1.53 -8.84
CA SER A 357 11.33 1.25 -9.05
C SER A 357 11.62 -0.25 -8.86
N THR A 358 12.52 -0.80 -9.66
CA THR A 358 12.86 -2.24 -9.66
C THR A 358 13.28 -2.74 -8.28
N ASN A 359 13.97 -1.92 -7.49
CA ASN A 359 14.40 -2.22 -6.13
C ASN A 359 13.28 -2.12 -5.07
N ASP A 360 12.19 -1.42 -5.41
CA ASP A 360 11.05 -1.20 -4.52
C ASP A 360 9.88 -2.18 -4.77
N ILE A 361 10.05 -3.08 -5.75
CA ILE A 361 9.08 -4.14 -6.07
C ILE A 361 8.89 -5.07 -4.88
N LYS A 362 7.62 -5.32 -4.54
CA LYS A 362 7.25 -6.20 -3.44
C LYS A 362 7.01 -7.61 -3.97
N CYS A 363 7.58 -8.59 -3.29
CA CYS A 363 7.33 -10.01 -3.56
C CYS A 363 6.31 -10.57 -2.59
N ASP A 364 5.52 -11.55 -3.06
CA ASP A 364 4.69 -12.36 -2.19
C ASP A 364 5.55 -13.14 -1.17
N GLN A 365 4.93 -13.53 -0.06
CA GLN A 365 5.59 -14.32 0.98
C GLN A 365 6.25 -15.60 0.43
N GLY A 366 7.48 -15.86 0.88
CA GLY A 366 8.28 -17.01 0.45
C GLY A 366 9.06 -16.80 -0.85
N PHE A 367 8.94 -15.62 -1.46
CA PHE A 367 9.71 -15.20 -2.63
C PHE A 367 10.63 -14.02 -2.27
N VAL A 368 11.76 -13.95 -2.95
CA VAL A 368 12.72 -12.85 -2.86
C VAL A 368 12.84 -12.18 -4.23
N LEU A 369 13.08 -10.88 -4.21
CA LEU A 369 13.27 -10.07 -5.41
C LEU A 369 14.65 -10.36 -6.00
N ILE A 370 14.67 -10.66 -7.30
CA ILE A 370 15.88 -10.71 -8.12
C ILE A 370 15.70 -9.77 -9.30
N ILE A 371 16.72 -8.96 -9.59
CA ILE A 371 16.73 -8.05 -10.74
C ILE A 371 17.61 -8.66 -11.82
N LYS A 372 17.05 -8.82 -13.01
CA LYS A 372 17.74 -9.45 -14.14
C LYS A 372 18.80 -8.51 -14.72
N ASN A 373 20.01 -9.02 -14.93
CA ASN A 373 21.16 -8.20 -15.38
C ASN A 373 21.00 -7.64 -16.81
N SER A 374 20.21 -8.29 -17.66
CA SER A 374 20.14 -7.92 -19.09
C SER A 374 19.25 -6.71 -19.39
N ASP A 375 18.21 -6.50 -18.58
CA ASP A 375 17.13 -5.55 -18.87
C ASP A 375 16.55 -4.89 -17.61
N ASN A 376 17.18 -5.12 -16.45
CA ASN A 376 16.74 -4.64 -15.14
C ASN A 376 15.31 -5.07 -14.76
N SER A 377 14.73 -6.07 -15.43
CA SER A 377 13.38 -6.51 -15.08
C SER A 377 13.36 -7.23 -13.72
N PRO A 378 12.35 -6.98 -12.88
CA PRO A 378 12.23 -7.63 -11.59
C PRO A 378 11.51 -8.97 -11.71
N ALA A 379 11.97 -9.96 -10.94
CA ALA A 379 11.28 -11.22 -10.75
C ALA A 379 11.26 -11.59 -9.26
N CYS A 380 10.18 -12.22 -8.83
CA CYS A 380 10.07 -12.80 -7.49
C CYS A 380 10.21 -14.31 -7.61
N VAL A 381 11.25 -14.86 -6.98
CA VAL A 381 11.57 -16.29 -7.05
C VAL A 381 11.84 -16.82 -5.64
N LYS A 382 11.77 -18.14 -5.43
CA LYS A 382 12.12 -18.74 -4.13
C LYS A 382 13.61 -18.46 -3.80
N PRO A 383 14.00 -18.31 -2.52
CA PRO A 383 15.39 -18.02 -2.12
C PRO A 383 16.44 -18.94 -2.77
N GLN A 384 16.17 -20.25 -2.77
CA GLN A 384 17.07 -21.26 -3.36
C GLN A 384 17.21 -21.12 -4.89
N THR A 385 16.15 -20.66 -5.57
CA THR A 385 16.18 -20.37 -7.00
C THR A 385 16.96 -19.08 -7.26
N ALA A 386 16.78 -18.07 -6.42
CA ALA A 386 17.50 -16.80 -6.55
C ALA A 386 19.01 -17.01 -6.48
N GLN A 387 19.49 -17.79 -5.50
CA GLN A 387 20.91 -18.15 -5.36
C GLN A 387 21.47 -18.78 -6.65
N LYS A 388 20.78 -19.77 -7.21
CA LYS A 388 21.20 -20.42 -8.47
C LYS A 388 21.20 -19.47 -9.67
N LEU A 389 20.29 -18.49 -9.71
CA LEU A 389 20.23 -17.50 -10.77
C LEU A 389 21.39 -16.49 -10.67
N VAL A 390 21.74 -16.09 -9.45
CA VAL A 390 22.92 -15.25 -9.17
C VAL A 390 24.21 -15.97 -9.57
N GLU A 391 24.38 -17.24 -9.15
CA GLU A 391 25.54 -18.07 -9.51
C GLU A 391 25.72 -18.23 -11.04
N ARG A 392 24.62 -18.14 -11.78
CA ARG A 392 24.60 -18.23 -13.26
C ARG A 392 24.68 -16.87 -13.94
N GLY A 393 24.89 -15.79 -13.19
CA GLY A 393 24.99 -14.43 -13.71
C GLY A 393 23.70 -13.87 -14.31
N TRP A 394 22.54 -14.49 -14.00
CA TRP A 394 21.25 -14.07 -14.56
C TRP A 394 20.72 -12.79 -13.92
N GLY A 395 20.98 -12.58 -12.63
CA GLY A 395 20.50 -11.41 -11.90
C GLY A 395 21.23 -11.18 -10.59
N VAL A 396 20.79 -10.15 -9.87
CA VAL A 396 21.36 -9.68 -8.60
C VAL A 396 20.30 -9.62 -7.50
N LEU A 397 20.71 -9.96 -6.27
CA LEU A 397 19.89 -9.86 -5.06
C LEU A 397 20.06 -8.51 -4.39
N LYS A 398 19.05 -8.06 -3.63
CA LYS A 398 19.06 -6.75 -2.95
C LYS A 398 20.29 -6.55 -2.05
N GLU A 399 20.70 -7.60 -1.35
CA GLU A 399 21.90 -7.61 -0.49
C GLU A 399 23.24 -7.45 -1.24
N GLN A 400 23.23 -7.60 -2.57
CA GLN A 400 24.38 -7.45 -3.45
C GLN A 400 24.37 -6.11 -4.21
N MET A 401 23.56 -5.14 -3.77
CA MET A 401 23.46 -3.82 -4.37
C MET A 401 24.08 -2.77 -3.44
N VAL A 402 24.67 -1.73 -4.03
CA VAL A 402 25.32 -0.63 -3.29
C VAL A 402 24.86 0.70 -3.85
N TRP A 403 24.50 1.63 -2.96
CA TRP A 403 24.20 3.00 -3.34
C TRP A 403 25.47 3.83 -3.46
N PHE A 404 25.52 4.65 -4.50
CA PHE A 404 26.55 5.63 -4.75
C PHE A 404 25.95 7.01 -4.85
N VAL A 405 26.62 8.01 -4.31
CA VAL A 405 26.25 9.42 -4.42
C VAL A 405 27.28 10.19 -5.23
N TYR A 406 26.78 11.12 -6.03
CA TYR A 406 27.56 12.16 -6.69
C TYR A 406 26.98 13.53 -6.38
N ASN A 407 27.84 14.42 -5.90
CA ASN A 407 27.53 15.83 -5.68
C ASN A 407 28.44 16.65 -6.62
N PRO A 408 27.88 17.36 -7.62
CA PRO A 408 28.67 18.15 -8.55
C PRO A 408 29.38 19.32 -7.85
N ILE A 409 30.67 19.51 -8.13
CA ILE A 409 31.46 20.63 -7.60
C ILE A 409 31.70 21.66 -8.72
N ALA A 410 31.52 22.94 -8.41
CA ALA A 410 31.71 24.03 -9.35
C ALA A 410 33.15 24.05 -9.90
N CYS A 411 33.29 24.14 -11.22
CA CYS A 411 34.55 24.18 -11.97
C CYS A 411 35.40 22.89 -11.90
N GLN A 412 34.85 21.79 -11.36
CA GLN A 412 35.52 20.49 -11.39
C GLN A 412 35.05 19.71 -12.61
N LEU A 413 35.98 19.42 -13.52
CA LEU A 413 35.73 18.55 -14.67
C LEU A 413 35.86 17.10 -14.22
N THR A 414 34.73 16.42 -14.07
CA THR A 414 34.65 14.96 -13.92
C THR A 414 34.06 14.37 -15.19
N PRO A 415 34.29 13.08 -15.50
CA PRO A 415 33.66 12.44 -16.66
C PRO A 415 32.13 12.58 -16.66
N TRP A 416 31.50 12.53 -15.48
CA TRP A 416 30.07 12.78 -15.32
C TRP A 416 29.70 14.24 -15.62
N ALA A 417 30.45 15.20 -15.09
CA ALA A 417 30.21 16.62 -15.36
C ALA A 417 30.39 16.96 -16.85
N GLU A 418 31.37 16.36 -17.52
CA GLU A 418 31.58 16.53 -18.97
C GLU A 418 30.45 15.93 -19.80
N ALA A 419 29.94 14.75 -19.41
CA ALA A 419 28.83 14.11 -20.10
C ALA A 419 27.50 14.86 -19.93
N PHE A 420 27.32 15.59 -18.81
CA PHE A 420 26.01 16.14 -18.42
C PHE A 420 25.98 17.65 -18.14
N THR A 421 27.01 18.45 -18.52
CA THR A 421 26.93 19.93 -18.39
C THR A 421 27.31 20.75 -19.63
N ASN A 422 26.34 21.55 -20.08
CA ASN A 422 26.53 22.99 -20.30
C ASN A 422 25.92 23.69 -19.07
N LEU A 423 26.75 24.39 -18.28
CA LEU A 423 26.45 24.95 -16.96
C LEU A 423 25.28 25.97 -16.96
N THR A 424 24.04 25.48 -16.90
CA THR A 424 22.89 26.26 -16.42
C THR A 424 22.16 25.47 -15.35
N MET A 425 21.87 26.14 -14.23
CA MET A 425 21.18 25.58 -13.06
C MET A 425 19.88 24.90 -13.49
N GLY A 426 19.69 23.63 -13.08
CA GLY A 426 18.42 22.92 -13.22
C GLY A 426 18.32 21.91 -14.37
N PHE A 427 19.42 21.46 -14.97
CA PHE A 427 19.39 20.30 -15.87
C PHE A 427 19.41 19.00 -15.08
N ILE A 428 18.31 18.24 -15.17
CA ILE A 428 18.19 16.89 -14.64
C ILE A 428 18.24 15.94 -15.85
N PRO A 429 19.29 15.11 -16.02
CA PRO A 429 19.40 14.19 -17.14
C PRO A 429 18.31 13.11 -17.06
N GLU A 430 17.80 12.71 -18.23
CA GLU A 430 16.81 11.64 -18.30
C GLU A 430 17.43 10.28 -17.98
N ARG A 431 16.62 9.34 -17.49
CA ARG A 431 17.08 7.97 -17.13
C ARG A 431 17.79 7.27 -18.30
N THR A 432 17.33 7.49 -19.52
CA THR A 432 17.94 7.00 -20.78
C THR A 432 19.37 7.45 -20.97
N GLU A 433 19.65 8.72 -20.68
CA GLU A 433 20.97 9.32 -20.86
C GLU A 433 21.94 8.82 -19.79
N ILE A 434 21.43 8.69 -18.55
CA ILE A 434 22.17 8.09 -17.42
C ILE A 434 22.52 6.63 -17.73
N ASP A 435 21.53 5.83 -18.11
CA ASP A 435 21.73 4.42 -18.44
C ASP A 435 22.71 4.28 -19.61
N GLY A 436 22.64 5.18 -20.60
CA GLY A 436 23.60 5.24 -21.73
C GLY A 436 25.03 5.51 -21.25
N TYR A 437 25.23 6.55 -20.45
CA TYR A 437 26.54 6.90 -19.90
C TYR A 437 27.17 5.74 -19.13
N PHE A 438 26.43 5.13 -18.20
CA PHE A 438 26.97 4.04 -17.40
C PHE A 438 27.17 2.76 -18.21
N LYS A 439 26.31 2.50 -19.20
CA LYS A 439 26.48 1.36 -20.11
C LYS A 439 27.76 1.46 -20.93
N ASP A 440 28.14 2.65 -21.38
CA ASP A 440 29.41 2.88 -22.11
C ASP A 440 30.64 2.61 -21.21
N GLN A 441 30.47 2.75 -19.89
CA GLN A 441 31.47 2.38 -18.87
C GLN A 441 31.34 0.93 -18.40
N GLY A 442 30.43 0.16 -18.98
CA GLY A 442 30.14 -1.23 -18.59
C GLY A 442 29.60 -1.37 -17.17
N ILE A 443 28.88 -0.37 -16.67
CA ILE A 443 28.23 -0.34 -15.35
C ILE A 443 26.72 -0.49 -15.54
N THR A 444 26.10 -1.32 -14.70
CA THR A 444 24.64 -1.48 -14.68
C THR A 444 24.01 -0.62 -13.58
N VAL A 445 23.15 0.31 -13.96
CA VAL A 445 22.37 1.13 -13.02
C VAL A 445 20.98 0.52 -12.82
N LEU A 446 20.73 0.05 -11.60
CA LEU A 446 19.48 -0.59 -11.20
C LEU A 446 18.42 0.47 -10.83
N ASP A 447 18.83 1.49 -10.09
CA ASP A 447 17.99 2.63 -9.68
C ASP A 447 18.78 3.95 -9.74
N ALA A 448 18.09 5.06 -9.99
CA ALA A 448 18.66 6.39 -10.05
C ALA A 448 17.70 7.41 -9.41
N ARG A 449 18.18 8.17 -8.42
CA ARG A 449 17.39 9.16 -7.68
C ARG A 449 18.12 10.49 -7.66
N ILE A 450 17.34 11.57 -7.66
CA ILE A 450 17.88 12.91 -7.56
C ILE A 450 17.21 13.63 -6.40
N TRP A 451 18.03 14.38 -5.67
CA TRP A 451 17.55 15.37 -4.72
C TRP A 451 18.14 16.71 -5.09
N SER A 452 17.28 17.70 -5.31
CA SER A 452 17.69 19.04 -5.69
C SER A 452 16.78 20.06 -5.02
N ILE A 453 17.37 21.10 -4.41
CA ILE A 453 16.63 22.28 -3.94
C ILE A 453 16.96 23.41 -4.92
N GLN A 454 15.99 23.82 -5.75
CA GLN A 454 16.12 24.99 -6.59
C GLN A 454 16.03 26.26 -5.73
N SER A 455 17.15 26.71 -5.14
CA SER A 455 17.23 28.07 -4.61
C SER A 455 17.79 29.00 -5.69
N GLN A 456 17.00 29.99 -6.12
CA GLN A 456 17.53 31.13 -6.86
C GLN A 456 18.49 31.92 -5.95
N ALA A 457 19.81 31.82 -6.15
CA ALA A 457 20.76 32.92 -5.94
C ALA A 457 22.23 32.48 -6.09
N SER A 458 22.96 33.16 -6.98
CA SER A 458 24.43 33.25 -7.14
C SER A 458 25.21 31.98 -7.53
N TYR A 459 26.06 32.13 -8.56
CA TYR A 459 27.00 31.10 -9.01
C TYR A 459 28.01 30.76 -7.88
N PRO A 460 28.12 29.48 -7.46
CA PRO A 460 29.10 29.08 -6.46
C PRO A 460 30.52 29.33 -6.97
N LYS A 461 31.42 29.78 -6.09
CA LYS A 461 32.86 29.85 -6.42
C LYS A 461 33.40 28.44 -6.71
N CYS A 462 34.35 28.34 -7.64
CA CYS A 462 35.04 27.08 -7.95
C CYS A 462 35.50 26.35 -6.68
N GLY A 463 35.31 25.03 -6.63
CA GLY A 463 35.62 24.19 -5.48
C GLY A 463 34.50 24.04 -4.44
N ASN A 464 33.36 24.72 -4.62
CA ASN A 464 32.16 24.51 -3.78
C ASN A 464 31.12 23.64 -4.51
N PRO A 465 30.29 22.87 -3.79
CA PRO A 465 29.14 22.16 -4.35
C PRO A 465 28.21 23.08 -5.18
N LEU A 466 27.69 22.57 -6.29
CA LEU A 466 26.68 23.24 -7.13
C LEU A 466 25.30 23.16 -6.47
N GLY A 467 25.11 23.90 -5.39
CA GLY A 467 23.88 23.90 -4.59
C GLY A 467 23.66 22.58 -3.85
N ASN A 468 22.39 22.30 -3.51
CA ASN A 468 21.98 21.06 -2.84
C ASN A 468 21.50 20.00 -3.86
N THR A 469 22.30 19.75 -4.91
CA THR A 469 21.98 18.71 -5.90
C THR A 469 22.81 17.46 -5.67
N PHE A 470 22.13 16.34 -5.45
CA PHE A 470 22.73 15.04 -5.21
C PHE A 470 22.11 14.01 -6.15
N TYR A 471 22.97 13.24 -6.81
CA TYR A 471 22.59 12.12 -7.66
C TYR A 471 22.92 10.82 -6.92
N TYR A 472 21.95 9.93 -6.82
CA TYR A 472 22.11 8.63 -6.19
C TYR A 472 21.91 7.52 -7.22
N PHE A 473 22.81 6.55 -7.25
CA PHE A 473 22.77 5.42 -8.17
C PHE A 473 22.90 4.10 -7.41
N LEU A 474 21.97 3.18 -7.65
CA LEU A 474 22.04 1.82 -7.12
C LEU A 474 22.67 0.92 -8.18
N VAL A 475 23.78 0.27 -7.83
CA VAL A 475 24.53 -0.60 -8.74
C VAL A 475 24.82 -1.96 -8.09
N PRO A 476 25.08 -3.02 -8.88
CA PRO A 476 25.63 -4.27 -8.35
C PRO A 476 26.98 -4.06 -7.66
N GLN A 477 27.26 -4.82 -6.59
CA GLN A 477 28.54 -4.79 -5.87
C GLN A 477 29.76 -4.98 -6.80
N ASN A 478 29.62 -5.75 -7.89
CA ASN A 478 30.70 -5.98 -8.85
C ASN A 478 31.12 -4.72 -9.63
N ASP A 479 30.28 -3.68 -9.68
CA ASP A 479 30.60 -2.41 -10.35
C ASP A 479 31.16 -1.34 -9.38
N THR A 480 31.30 -1.67 -8.09
CA THR A 480 31.78 -0.75 -7.04
C THR A 480 33.10 -0.08 -7.39
N SER A 481 34.09 -0.85 -7.87
CA SER A 481 35.42 -0.30 -8.21
C SER A 481 35.35 0.72 -9.34
N LYS A 482 34.52 0.47 -10.36
CA LYS A 482 34.34 1.39 -11.50
C LYS A 482 33.64 2.68 -11.08
N MET A 483 32.63 2.58 -10.20
CA MET A 483 31.96 3.74 -9.63
C MET A 483 32.92 4.63 -8.85
N ILE A 484 33.78 4.04 -8.02
CA ILE A 484 34.80 4.79 -7.26
C ILE A 484 35.80 5.46 -8.22
N GLU A 485 36.24 4.75 -9.27
CA GLU A 485 37.16 5.30 -10.28
C GLU A 485 36.56 6.50 -11.04
N LEU A 486 35.25 6.48 -11.30
CA LEU A 486 34.52 7.61 -11.90
C LEU A 486 34.23 8.76 -10.91
N GLY A 487 34.66 8.64 -9.65
CA GLY A 487 34.54 9.69 -8.63
C GLY A 487 33.25 9.67 -7.81
N PHE A 488 32.49 8.57 -7.84
CA PHE A 488 31.28 8.40 -7.03
C PHE A 488 31.64 7.85 -5.64
N LYS A 489 30.89 8.26 -4.62
CA LYS A 489 31.11 7.82 -3.23
C LYS A 489 30.03 6.81 -2.80
N ALA A 490 30.43 5.66 -2.27
CA ALA A 490 29.50 4.69 -1.70
C ALA A 490 28.81 5.26 -0.45
N VAL A 491 27.52 4.97 -0.27
CA VAL A 491 26.68 5.42 0.84
C VAL A 491 25.72 4.32 1.30
N ASP A 492 25.27 4.39 2.55
CA ASP A 492 24.22 3.51 3.08
C ASP A 492 22.85 3.90 2.51
N GLU A 493 21.94 2.93 2.34
CA GLU A 493 20.56 3.18 1.87
C GLU A 493 19.82 4.20 2.75
N LYS A 494 20.13 4.25 4.05
CA LYS A 494 19.55 5.23 5.00
C LYS A 494 19.98 6.68 4.73
N GLU A 495 21.10 6.87 4.05
CA GLU A 495 21.63 8.21 3.70
C GLU A 495 21.08 8.72 2.35
N VAL A 496 20.37 7.88 1.60
CA VAL A 496 19.77 8.25 0.31
C VAL A 496 18.56 9.16 0.54
N GLN A 497 18.73 10.45 0.27
CA GLN A 497 17.65 11.45 0.30
C GLN A 497 17.19 11.77 -1.12
N GLY A 498 15.88 11.83 -1.38
CA GLY A 498 15.32 12.18 -2.71
C GLY A 498 13.90 11.67 -2.93
N SER A 499 13.04 12.46 -3.57
CA SER A 499 11.63 12.15 -3.86
C SER A 499 11.29 12.11 -5.36
N GLU A 500 12.20 12.50 -6.24
CA GLU A 500 11.99 12.38 -7.69
C GLU A 500 12.66 11.11 -8.21
N ILE A 501 11.82 10.13 -8.53
CA ILE A 501 12.21 8.96 -9.30
C ILE A 501 12.52 9.46 -10.71
N LEU A 502 13.76 9.34 -11.16
CA LEU A 502 14.02 9.27 -12.60
C LEU A 502 13.43 7.94 -13.05
N LEU A 503 12.15 7.96 -13.41
CA LEU A 503 11.35 6.77 -13.69
C LEU A 503 12.17 5.82 -14.57
N PRO A 504 12.23 4.51 -14.24
CA PRO A 504 12.72 3.54 -15.19
C PRO A 504 11.89 3.72 -16.45
N ASN A 505 12.59 3.83 -17.57
CA ASN A 505 12.04 3.82 -18.91
C ASN A 505 10.83 2.87 -18.93
N ILE A 506 9.62 3.42 -19.00
CA ILE A 506 8.48 2.63 -19.45
C ILE A 506 8.81 2.35 -20.91
N THR A 507 9.55 1.26 -21.15
CA THR A 507 9.55 0.56 -22.43
C THR A 507 8.14 0.00 -22.58
N ASN A 508 7.19 0.90 -22.83
CA ASN A 508 5.85 0.57 -23.22
C ASN A 508 6.03 -0.10 -24.57
N THR A 509 5.57 -1.34 -24.68
CA THR A 509 5.46 -2.06 -25.95
C THR A 509 4.40 -1.43 -26.86
N GLU A 510 3.81 -0.29 -26.50
CA GLU A 510 3.18 0.58 -27.49
C GLU A 510 4.23 1.06 -28.47
N GLN A 511 4.08 0.67 -29.74
CA GLN A 511 4.79 1.33 -30.82
C GLN A 511 4.44 2.83 -30.75
N LYS A 512 5.46 3.68 -30.68
CA LYS A 512 5.31 5.13 -30.61
C LYS A 512 5.71 5.76 -31.93
N ILE A 513 5.15 6.93 -32.21
CA ILE A 513 5.32 7.60 -33.48
C ILE A 513 5.35 9.11 -33.30
N TRP A 514 6.24 9.75 -34.05
CA TRP A 514 6.38 11.20 -34.02
C TRP A 514 5.42 11.86 -34.99
N PHE A 515 4.82 12.95 -34.53
CA PHE A 515 4.01 13.85 -35.32
C PHE A 515 4.57 15.26 -35.22
N GLN A 516 4.69 15.94 -36.35
CA GLN A 516 5.07 17.34 -36.42
C GLN A 516 3.85 18.23 -36.64
N TYR A 517 3.92 19.43 -36.09
CA TYR A 517 2.99 20.52 -36.33
C TYR A 517 3.77 21.80 -36.55
N PHE A 518 3.45 22.54 -37.61
CA PHE A 518 4.07 23.84 -37.86
C PHE A 518 3.06 24.94 -37.62
N VAL A 519 3.34 25.79 -36.63
CA VAL A 519 2.53 26.96 -36.30
C VAL A 519 3.10 28.19 -36.99
N ASN A 520 2.26 28.92 -37.71
CA ASN A 520 2.57 30.28 -38.20
C ASN A 520 1.54 31.30 -37.71
N GLU A 521 1.92 32.59 -37.74
CA GLU A 521 1.16 33.70 -37.13
C GLU A 521 -0.26 33.91 -37.71
N CYS A 522 -0.62 33.29 -38.84
CA CYS A 522 -1.92 33.48 -39.49
C CYS A 522 -2.78 32.21 -39.59
N GLN A 523 -2.36 31.10 -38.98
CA GLN A 523 -3.13 29.85 -38.95
C GLN A 523 -4.31 29.92 -37.96
N GLN A 524 -5.48 29.41 -38.37
CA GLN A 524 -6.73 29.41 -37.59
C GLN A 524 -7.07 28.02 -37.04
N THR A 525 -6.09 27.24 -36.61
CA THR A 525 -6.31 25.89 -36.07
C THR A 525 -6.64 25.92 -34.58
N PRO A 526 -7.28 24.88 -34.02
CA PRO A 526 -7.56 24.81 -32.57
C PRO A 526 -6.30 25.01 -31.73
N TRP A 527 -5.20 24.33 -32.08
CA TRP A 527 -3.89 24.50 -31.43
C TRP A 527 -3.38 25.95 -31.52
N ALA A 528 -3.44 26.58 -32.71
CA ALA A 528 -2.99 27.96 -32.87
C ALA A 528 -3.90 28.97 -32.12
N LYS A 529 -5.20 28.73 -32.03
CA LYS A 529 -6.11 29.57 -31.25
C LYS A 529 -5.84 29.51 -29.76
N GLU A 530 -5.50 28.33 -29.25
CA GLU A 530 -5.19 28.07 -27.85
C GLU A 530 -3.82 28.63 -27.46
N PHE A 531 -2.81 28.45 -28.31
CA PHE A 531 -1.40 28.68 -27.93
C PHE A 531 -0.67 29.78 -28.72
N ALA A 532 -1.20 30.28 -29.83
CA ALA A 532 -0.50 31.24 -30.70
C ALA A 532 -1.01 32.70 -30.61
N ASN A 533 -2.00 33.00 -29.76
CA ASN A 533 -2.64 34.32 -29.69
C ASN A 533 -1.88 35.42 -28.92
N THR A 534 -0.70 35.14 -28.36
CA THR A 534 0.06 36.12 -27.59
C THR A 534 1.54 36.07 -27.92
N THR A 535 1.94 36.73 -29.01
CA THR A 535 3.32 36.94 -29.49
C THR A 535 4.13 35.64 -29.70
N MET A 536 4.91 35.58 -30.78
CA MET A 536 5.80 34.44 -31.13
C MET A 536 6.91 34.12 -30.08
N SER A 537 6.77 34.59 -28.84
CA SER A 537 7.67 34.44 -27.70
C SER A 537 7.10 33.60 -26.54
N TYR A 538 5.85 33.12 -26.62
CA TYR A 538 5.27 32.26 -25.58
C TYR A 538 5.23 30.80 -26.03
N ILE A 539 6.12 30.00 -25.45
CA ILE A 539 6.14 28.54 -25.58
C ILE A 539 5.24 27.98 -24.48
N PRO A 540 4.21 27.17 -24.79
CA PRO A 540 3.37 26.58 -23.76
C PRO A 540 4.14 25.55 -22.94
N GLU A 541 4.01 25.63 -21.61
CA GLU A 541 4.53 24.63 -20.68
C GLU A 541 3.94 23.25 -20.98
N ARG A 542 4.72 22.19 -20.75
CA ARG A 542 4.34 20.80 -21.00
C ARG A 542 2.98 20.44 -20.38
N MET A 543 2.69 20.94 -19.18
CA MET A 543 1.43 20.70 -18.48
C MET A 543 0.20 21.15 -19.29
N LYS A 544 0.28 22.28 -20.00
CA LYS A 544 -0.83 22.79 -20.82
C LYS A 544 -1.01 22.01 -22.13
N ILE A 545 0.10 21.54 -22.70
CA ILE A 545 0.08 20.64 -23.85
C ILE A 545 -0.61 19.33 -23.48
N ASP A 546 -0.24 18.76 -22.34
CA ASP A 546 -0.82 17.51 -21.85
C ASP A 546 -2.32 17.67 -21.56
N GLU A 547 -2.75 18.79 -20.97
CA GLU A 547 -4.16 19.10 -20.74
C GLU A 547 -4.96 19.21 -22.05
N TYR A 548 -4.43 19.94 -23.05
CA TYR A 548 -5.05 20.08 -24.36
C TYR A 548 -5.28 18.73 -25.07
N PHE A 549 -4.28 17.85 -25.07
CA PHE A 549 -4.39 16.55 -25.73
C PHE A 549 -5.19 15.53 -24.90
N LYS A 550 -5.21 15.67 -23.58
CA LYS A 550 -6.03 14.84 -22.68
C LYS A 550 -7.51 15.00 -22.97
N ASP A 551 -7.98 16.22 -23.25
CA ASP A 551 -9.37 16.48 -23.65
C ASP A 551 -9.73 15.81 -25.00
N GLN A 552 -8.73 15.53 -25.83
CA GLN A 552 -8.86 14.82 -27.09
C GLN A 552 -8.67 13.29 -26.94
N GLY A 553 -8.45 12.82 -25.71
CA GLY A 553 -8.18 11.42 -25.41
C GLY A 553 -6.89 10.91 -26.04
N ILE A 554 -5.86 11.77 -26.11
CA ILE A 554 -4.52 11.48 -26.64
C ILE A 554 -3.50 11.69 -25.51
N THR A 555 -2.58 10.75 -25.35
CA THR A 555 -1.48 10.88 -24.39
C THR A 555 -0.20 11.29 -25.11
N ILE A 556 0.42 12.40 -24.67
CA ILE A 556 1.71 12.86 -25.17
C ILE A 556 2.83 12.26 -24.33
N PHE A 557 3.68 11.44 -24.95
CA PHE A 557 4.84 10.81 -24.29
C PHE A 557 6.06 11.73 -24.29
N ASP A 558 6.30 12.47 -25.35
CA ASP A 558 7.37 13.46 -25.48
C ASP A 558 6.86 14.63 -26.35
N ALA A 559 7.32 15.84 -26.05
CA ALA A 559 7.00 17.05 -26.77
C ALA A 559 8.29 17.86 -26.98
N ARG A 560 8.59 18.20 -28.24
CA ARG A 560 9.77 18.99 -28.61
C ARG A 560 9.39 20.17 -29.47
N GLU A 561 10.21 21.19 -29.44
CA GLU A 561 10.04 22.40 -30.21
C GLU A 561 11.28 22.78 -30.99
N LEU A 562 11.08 23.42 -32.12
CA LEU A 562 12.13 24.02 -32.92
C LEU A 562 11.65 25.38 -33.43
N ILE A 563 12.30 26.43 -32.93
CA ILE A 563 12.01 27.81 -33.28
C ILE A 563 12.82 28.21 -34.50
N TYR A 564 12.15 28.73 -35.53
CA TYR A 564 12.78 29.40 -36.67
C TYR A 564 12.46 30.90 -36.58
N LEU A 565 13.46 31.71 -36.22
CA LEU A 565 13.39 33.18 -36.20
C LEU A 565 14.39 33.75 -37.22
N ILE A 566 13.88 34.46 -38.24
CA ILE A 566 14.68 35.38 -39.06
C ILE A 566 14.17 36.80 -38.81
N GLU A 567 15.11 37.74 -38.62
CA GLU A 567 14.94 39.11 -38.12
C GLU A 567 13.66 39.86 -38.58
N THR A 568 12.92 40.31 -37.57
CA THR A 568 12.03 41.50 -37.48
C THR A 568 11.30 41.96 -38.75
N HIS A 569 10.08 41.48 -38.98
CA HIS A 569 8.94 42.31 -39.39
C HIS A 569 7.65 41.68 -38.85
N ALA A 570 6.81 42.46 -38.15
CA ALA A 570 5.51 42.01 -37.66
C ALA A 570 4.60 41.63 -38.85
N VAL A 571 4.12 40.37 -38.90
CA VAL A 571 3.25 39.91 -39.99
C VAL A 571 1.83 40.41 -39.74
N ASN A 572 1.31 41.26 -40.63
CA ASN A 572 -0.08 41.70 -40.57
C ASN A 572 -0.98 40.70 -41.33
N CYS A 573 -1.70 39.85 -40.60
CA CYS A 573 -2.60 38.82 -41.16
C CYS A 573 -3.84 39.40 -41.89
N ALA A 574 -4.03 40.73 -41.92
CA ALA A 574 -5.12 41.39 -42.65
C ALA A 574 -4.71 41.96 -44.04
N SER A 575 -3.44 41.86 -44.46
CA SER A 575 -2.99 42.40 -45.75
C SER A 575 -3.43 41.54 -46.95
N PRO A 576 -4.00 42.13 -48.02
CA PRO A 576 -4.45 41.39 -49.21
C PRO A 576 -3.29 40.72 -50.00
N LEU A 577 -2.04 41.15 -49.80
CA LEU A 577 -0.85 40.53 -50.41
C LEU A 577 -0.54 39.10 -49.90
N ASN A 578 -1.10 38.71 -48.75
CA ASN A 578 -0.86 37.38 -48.15
C ASN A 578 -1.98 36.36 -48.45
N LYS A 579 -2.97 36.71 -49.27
CA LYS A 579 -4.08 35.80 -49.65
C LYS A 579 -3.82 34.97 -50.91
N GLU A 580 -2.83 35.31 -51.74
CA GLU A 580 -2.61 34.67 -53.05
C GLU A 580 -1.40 33.71 -53.12
N SER A 581 -0.83 33.31 -51.98
CA SER A 581 0.18 32.22 -51.98
C SER A 581 0.17 31.43 -50.66
N PRO A 582 -0.68 30.40 -50.53
CA PRO A 582 -0.66 29.49 -49.38
C PRO A 582 0.63 28.67 -49.27
N ASN A 583 1.47 28.66 -50.34
CA ASN A 583 2.64 27.80 -50.50
C ASN A 583 3.97 28.56 -50.60
N LYS A 584 4.03 29.86 -50.29
CA LYS A 584 5.31 30.49 -49.97
C LYS A 584 5.52 30.30 -48.47
N GLU A 585 6.43 29.39 -48.13
CA GLU A 585 6.88 29.12 -46.77
C GLU A 585 7.25 30.44 -46.08
N SER A 586 6.38 30.95 -45.21
CA SER A 586 6.80 31.95 -44.23
C SER A 586 7.79 31.22 -43.31
N THR A 587 9.07 31.56 -43.40
CA THR A 587 10.15 30.92 -42.64
C THR A 587 10.17 31.29 -41.16
N ASN A 588 9.16 32.00 -40.67
CA ASN A 588 9.00 32.41 -39.28
C ASN A 588 7.87 31.62 -38.64
N GLY A 589 8.20 30.78 -37.67
CA GLY A 589 7.25 29.90 -36.99
C GLY A 589 7.91 28.90 -36.05
N VAL A 590 7.09 28.12 -35.36
CA VAL A 590 7.55 27.09 -34.41
C VAL A 590 7.09 25.73 -34.91
N PHE A 591 8.04 24.81 -35.06
CA PHE A 591 7.72 23.39 -35.21
C PHE A 591 7.56 22.77 -33.84
N TYR A 592 6.44 22.11 -33.62
CA TYR A 592 6.22 21.22 -32.50
C TYR A 592 6.30 19.78 -32.97
N TYR A 593 6.89 18.91 -32.15
CA TYR A 593 6.98 17.48 -32.37
C TYR A 593 6.38 16.77 -31.17
N PHE A 594 5.46 15.85 -31.40
CA PHE A 594 4.77 15.09 -30.36
C PHE A 594 4.98 13.61 -30.57
N LEU A 595 5.44 12.92 -29.53
CA LEU A 595 5.54 11.47 -29.51
C LEU A 595 4.26 10.91 -28.90
N VAL A 596 3.52 10.15 -29.68
CA VAL A 596 2.22 9.57 -29.30
C VAL A 596 2.22 8.07 -29.52
N SER A 597 1.19 7.38 -29.02
CA SER A 597 0.98 5.97 -29.33
C SER A 597 0.56 5.79 -30.79
N THR A 598 0.99 4.72 -31.45
CA THR A 598 0.51 4.39 -32.80
C THR A 598 -1.01 4.20 -32.86
N SER A 599 -1.67 3.85 -31.75
CA SER A 599 -3.13 3.74 -31.68
C SER A 599 -3.86 5.08 -31.87
N ASP A 600 -3.17 6.22 -31.66
CA ASP A 600 -3.71 7.57 -31.82
C ASP A 600 -3.37 8.20 -33.19
N THR A 601 -2.77 7.44 -34.13
CA THR A 601 -2.34 7.92 -35.45
C THR A 601 -3.47 8.61 -36.23
N ASP A 602 -4.66 8.00 -36.24
CA ASP A 602 -5.82 8.53 -36.98
C ASP A 602 -6.38 9.80 -36.34
N LYS A 603 -6.34 9.90 -35.00
CA LYS A 603 -6.75 11.10 -34.28
C LYS A 603 -5.78 12.25 -34.56
N MET A 604 -4.48 12.01 -34.45
CA MET A 604 -3.46 13.03 -34.75
C MET A 604 -3.54 13.50 -36.21
N THR A 605 -3.75 12.60 -37.15
CA THR A 605 -3.89 12.95 -38.56
C THR A 605 -5.17 13.76 -38.81
N SER A 606 -6.30 13.41 -38.17
CA SER A 606 -7.56 14.15 -38.31
C SER A 606 -7.52 15.55 -37.68
N LEU A 607 -6.67 15.76 -36.68
CA LEU A 607 -6.39 17.07 -36.08
C LEU A 607 -5.36 17.91 -36.88
N GLY A 608 -4.82 17.37 -37.98
CA GLY A 608 -3.93 18.09 -38.90
C GLY A 608 -2.43 17.96 -38.59
N TYR A 609 -2.03 17.06 -37.70
CA TYR A 609 -0.63 16.77 -37.40
C TYR A 609 -0.03 15.84 -38.48
N LYS A 610 1.22 16.08 -38.87
CA LYS A 610 1.91 15.30 -39.91
C LYS A 610 2.84 14.27 -39.28
N LYS A 611 2.66 13.00 -39.61
CA LYS A 611 3.59 11.93 -39.20
C LYS A 611 5.02 12.21 -39.69
N VAL A 612 6.00 12.00 -38.83
CA VAL A 612 7.44 12.07 -39.16
C VAL A 612 8.19 10.87 -38.62
N ASN A 613 9.24 10.46 -39.32
CA ASN A 613 10.05 9.30 -38.91
C ASN A 613 11.13 9.69 -37.91
N ASN A 614 11.64 10.93 -37.98
CA ASN A 614 12.69 11.45 -37.12
C ASN A 614 12.38 12.89 -36.70
N VAL A 615 12.77 13.25 -35.48
CA VAL A 615 12.76 14.63 -34.98
C VAL A 615 14.17 15.20 -35.10
N PRO A 616 14.36 16.47 -35.51
CA PRO A 616 15.68 17.07 -35.56
C PRO A 616 16.38 17.04 -34.20
N THR A 617 17.67 16.72 -34.18
CA THR A 617 18.47 16.60 -32.94
C THR A 617 18.58 17.90 -32.15
N TYR A 618 18.36 19.04 -32.81
CA TYR A 618 18.38 20.38 -32.24
C TYR A 618 16.99 20.89 -31.82
N ALA A 619 15.94 20.07 -31.95
CA ALA A 619 14.64 20.36 -31.35
C ALA A 619 14.73 20.18 -29.83
N LYS A 620 14.35 21.21 -29.07
CA LYS A 620 14.44 21.25 -27.61
C LYS A 620 13.22 20.60 -26.98
N SER A 621 13.36 19.89 -25.87
CA SER A 621 12.22 19.40 -25.11
C SER A 621 11.40 20.57 -24.55
N VAL A 622 10.08 20.48 -24.68
CA VAL A 622 9.16 21.43 -24.06
C VAL A 622 9.10 21.11 -22.57
N LYS A 623 9.45 22.10 -21.73
CA LYS A 623 9.53 21.96 -20.27
C LYS A 623 8.18 22.04 -19.60
#